data_AF-A0AAV0WPH7-F1
#
_entry.id   AF-A0AAV0WPH7-F1
#
_cell.length_a   1.000
_cell.length_b   1.000
_cell.length_c   1.000
_cell.angle_alpha   90.00
_cell.angle_beta   90.00
_cell.angle_gamma   90.00
#
_symmetry.space_group_name_H-M   'P 1'
#
loop_
_entity.id
_entity.type
_entity.pdbx_description
1 polymer ?
#
loop_
_entity_poly.entity_id
_entity_poly.type
_entity_poly.pdbx_seq_one_letter_code
_entity_poly.pdbx_strand_id
1 'polypeptide(L)'
;MKLFTSEEKVDMIFVYRECNNNSRKSLELYRKRFPTRNQPSRMIFSHLVNCLKKTGHFPDGKHQSHMRNVTHIAAEENVITYFIAFPNTSLLKASEDLGIPKKSVHRILKRQNMFPYKIHIVQHLRATDYDKRMNFIAWFKVIMEDDPSLINKILWTDEYKFQNNGILNRQNSRYWSEKNPCWMRESKFQVMWSINVWCGIIGDTR
;
A
#
# COMPACT_ATOMS: atom_id res chain seq x y z
N MET A 1 23.83 -4.09 -17.80
CA MET A 1 25.24 -3.63 -17.82
C MET A 1 25.85 -4.03 -16.49
N LYS A 2 26.93 -4.84 -16.46
CA LYS A 2 27.56 -5.24 -15.19
C LYS A 2 28.01 -3.97 -14.44
N LEU A 3 27.64 -3.86 -13.17
CA LEU A 3 27.87 -2.67 -12.36
C LEU A 3 29.30 -2.70 -11.81
N PHE A 4 30.11 -1.72 -12.21
CA PHE A 4 31.43 -1.47 -11.62
C PHE A 4 31.28 -0.69 -10.33
N THR A 5 32.11 -0.97 -9.34
CA THR A 5 32.13 -0.20 -8.08
C THR A 5 32.60 1.24 -8.33
N SER A 6 32.32 2.15 -7.39
CA SER A 6 32.79 3.54 -7.50
C SER A 6 34.32 3.61 -7.61
N GLU A 7 35.04 2.74 -6.90
CA GLU A 7 36.50 2.63 -6.96
C GLU A 7 36.98 2.19 -8.34
N GLU A 8 36.39 1.13 -8.91
CA GLU A 8 36.73 0.66 -10.26
C GLU A 8 36.46 1.75 -11.33
N LYS A 9 35.38 2.52 -11.18
CA LYS A 9 35.05 3.63 -12.08
C LYS A 9 36.08 4.77 -12.00
N VAL A 10 36.60 5.06 -10.81
CA VAL A 10 37.66 6.06 -10.61
C VAL A 10 38.97 5.59 -11.26
N ASP A 11 39.37 4.34 -11.03
CA ASP A 11 40.57 3.76 -11.63
C ASP A 11 40.52 3.75 -13.16
N MET A 12 39.35 3.46 -13.73
CA MET A 12 39.12 3.57 -15.17
C MET A 12 39.33 4.99 -15.68
N ILE A 13 38.91 6.02 -14.95
CA ILE A 13 39.13 7.42 -15.34
C ILE A 13 40.60 7.78 -15.31
N PHE A 14 41.35 7.37 -14.27
CA PHE A 14 42.79 7.62 -14.21
C PHE A 14 43.52 7.00 -15.38
N VAL A 15 43.26 5.72 -15.68
CA VAL A 15 43.84 5.03 -16.84
C VAL A 15 43.42 5.68 -18.17
N TYR A 16 42.21 6.24 -18.25
CA TYR A 16 41.76 6.98 -19.42
C TYR A 16 42.50 8.29 -19.63
N ARG A 17 42.81 9.00 -18.55
CA ARG A 17 43.60 10.23 -18.58
C ARG A 17 45.05 9.96 -18.96
N GLU A 18 45.67 8.95 -18.37
CA GLU A 18 47.06 8.55 -18.70
C GLU A 18 47.24 8.18 -20.17
N CYS A 19 46.20 7.59 -20.78
CA CYS A 19 46.21 7.23 -22.21
C CYS A 19 45.78 8.38 -23.13
N ASN A 20 45.85 9.64 -22.69
CA ASN A 20 45.45 10.84 -23.44
C ASN A 20 44.03 10.73 -24.03
N ASN A 21 43.07 10.25 -23.22
CA ASN A 21 41.67 10.04 -23.61
C ASN A 21 41.47 9.01 -24.75
N ASN A 22 42.42 8.08 -24.97
CA ASN A 22 42.29 7.01 -25.96
C ASN A 22 41.69 5.73 -25.36
N SER A 23 40.41 5.48 -25.62
CA SER A 23 39.66 4.34 -25.06
C SER A 23 40.25 2.96 -25.36
N ARG A 24 40.94 2.76 -26.50
CA ARG A 24 41.53 1.46 -26.85
C ARG A 24 42.79 1.20 -26.04
N LYS A 25 43.68 2.20 -25.97
CA LYS A 25 44.90 2.13 -25.15
C LYS A 25 44.57 1.98 -23.67
N SER A 26 43.53 2.69 -23.20
CA SER A 26 43.06 2.58 -21.81
C SER A 26 42.56 1.19 -21.46
N LEU A 27 41.85 0.51 -22.36
CA LEU A 27 41.41 -0.86 -22.12
C LEU A 27 42.60 -1.82 -22.00
N GLU A 28 43.60 -1.68 -22.87
CA GLU A 28 44.79 -2.51 -22.83
C GLU A 28 45.60 -2.27 -21.55
N LEU A 29 45.78 -1.00 -21.16
CA LEU A 29 46.49 -0.63 -19.94
C LEU A 29 45.73 -1.08 -18.68
N TYR A 30 44.40 -0.95 -18.67
CA TYR A 30 43.55 -1.40 -17.56
C TYR A 30 43.61 -2.93 -17.38
N ARG A 31 43.60 -3.69 -18.49
CA ARG A 31 43.78 -5.15 -18.46
C ARG A 31 45.12 -5.57 -17.86
N LYS A 32 46.20 -4.86 -18.21
CA LYS A 32 47.55 -5.11 -17.69
C LYS A 32 47.65 -4.80 -16.19
N ARG A 33 47.05 -3.70 -15.73
CA ARG A 33 47.08 -3.29 -14.31
C ARG A 33 46.16 -4.08 -13.41
N PHE A 34 44.99 -4.47 -13.91
CA PHE A 34 43.96 -5.14 -13.13
C PHE A 34 43.47 -6.43 -13.82
N PRO A 35 44.31 -7.47 -13.89
CA PRO A 35 43.98 -8.71 -14.59
C PRO A 35 42.87 -9.52 -13.91
N THR A 36 42.74 -9.40 -12.58
CA THR A 36 41.74 -10.12 -11.77
C THR A 36 40.36 -9.45 -11.73
N ARG A 37 40.26 -8.19 -12.18
CA ARG A 37 39.00 -7.43 -12.17
C ARG A 37 38.15 -7.72 -13.41
N ASN A 38 36.86 -7.41 -13.31
CA ASN A 38 35.96 -7.49 -14.47
C ASN A 38 36.41 -6.48 -15.55
N GLN A 39 36.50 -6.94 -16.80
CA GLN A 39 37.07 -6.13 -17.88
C GLN A 39 36.00 -5.23 -18.52
N PRO A 40 36.19 -3.89 -18.51
CA PRO A 40 35.24 -2.97 -19.08
C PRO A 40 35.22 -3.04 -20.62
N SER A 41 34.11 -2.60 -21.21
CA SER A 41 34.08 -2.28 -22.65
C SER A 41 34.84 -0.97 -22.89
N ARG A 42 35.50 -0.85 -24.05
CA ARG A 42 36.21 0.39 -24.45
C ARG A 42 35.35 1.65 -24.33
N MET A 43 34.03 1.52 -24.49
CA MET A 43 33.09 2.65 -24.45
C MET A 43 32.91 3.21 -23.04
N ILE A 44 33.17 2.41 -22.00
CA ILE A 44 32.94 2.80 -20.61
C ILE A 44 33.86 3.95 -20.20
N PHE A 45 35.11 3.93 -20.63
CA PHE A 45 36.10 4.97 -20.29
C PHE A 45 35.64 6.38 -20.70
N SER A 46 35.20 6.55 -21.95
CA SER A 46 34.71 7.84 -22.44
C SER A 46 33.32 8.17 -21.86
N HIS A 47 32.48 7.16 -21.66
CA HIS A 47 31.15 7.34 -21.06
C HIS A 47 31.22 7.87 -19.63
N LEU A 48 32.09 7.32 -18.76
CA LEU A 48 32.27 7.78 -17.39
C LEU A 48 32.68 9.26 -17.32
N VAL A 49 33.66 9.66 -18.13
CA VAL A 49 34.10 11.06 -18.20
C VAL A 49 33.00 11.97 -18.72
N ASN A 50 32.25 11.54 -19.73
CA ASN A 50 31.13 12.32 -20.27
C ASN A 50 29.97 12.46 -19.28
N CYS A 51 29.66 11.42 -18.50
CA CYS A 51 28.67 11.50 -17.43
C CYS A 51 29.10 12.52 -16.37
N LEU A 52 30.35 12.46 -15.90
CA LEU A 52 30.86 13.44 -14.94
C LEU A 52 30.83 14.87 -15.49
N LYS A 53 31.18 15.07 -16.77
CA LYS A 53 31.09 16.39 -17.41
C LYS A 53 29.65 16.91 -17.55
N LYS A 54 28.68 16.03 -17.78
CA LYS A 54 27.28 16.43 -18.04
C LYS A 54 26.44 16.55 -16.77
N THR A 55 26.55 15.60 -15.86
CA THR A 55 25.67 15.46 -14.69
C THR A 55 26.42 15.47 -13.36
N GLY A 56 27.76 15.46 -13.36
CA GLY A 56 28.57 15.56 -12.14
C GLY A 56 28.63 14.28 -11.30
N HIS A 57 27.99 13.19 -11.71
CA HIS A 57 27.97 11.93 -10.98
C HIS A 57 28.22 10.73 -11.89
N PHE A 58 28.62 9.60 -11.31
CA PHE A 58 28.79 8.35 -12.04
C PHE A 58 27.44 7.82 -12.56
N PRO A 59 27.43 7.05 -13.66
CA PRO A 59 26.24 6.33 -14.08
C PRO A 59 25.93 5.27 -13.03
N ASP A 60 24.93 5.56 -12.22
CA ASP A 60 24.27 4.62 -11.35
C ASP A 60 23.21 3.94 -12.20
N GLY A 61 23.30 2.63 -12.41
CA GLY A 61 22.36 1.87 -13.25
C GLY A 61 20.90 1.87 -12.76
N LYS A 62 20.52 2.80 -11.89
CA LYS A 62 19.14 3.16 -11.62
C LYS A 62 18.59 3.76 -12.90
N HIS A 63 17.69 3.03 -13.55
CA HIS A 63 16.88 3.56 -14.65
C HIS A 63 16.40 4.95 -14.24
N GLN A 64 16.66 5.96 -15.08
CA GLN A 64 16.06 7.28 -14.93
C GLN A 64 14.58 7.05 -14.66
N SER A 65 14.09 7.51 -13.51
CA SER A 65 12.67 7.37 -13.20
C SER A 65 11.93 8.00 -14.38
N HIS A 66 11.09 7.25 -15.08
CA HIS A 66 10.30 7.78 -16.19
C HIS A 66 9.68 9.10 -15.73
N MET A 67 10.12 10.22 -16.33
CA MET A 67 9.55 11.52 -16.02
C MET A 67 8.05 11.43 -16.26
N ARG A 68 7.26 12.03 -15.35
CA ARG A 68 5.82 12.09 -15.53
C ARG A 68 5.55 12.93 -16.78
N ASN A 69 5.05 12.30 -17.83
CA ASN A 69 4.57 13.03 -19.00
C ASN A 69 3.33 13.86 -18.62
N VAL A 70 3.02 14.90 -19.39
CA VAL A 70 1.84 15.76 -19.18
C VAL A 70 0.54 14.95 -19.07
N THR A 71 0.42 13.86 -19.85
CA THR A 71 -0.71 12.91 -19.79
C THR A 71 -0.86 12.23 -18.42
N HIS A 72 0.24 11.98 -17.71
CA HIS A 72 0.19 11.43 -16.35
C HIS A 72 -0.29 12.44 -15.33
N ILE A 73 0.02 13.72 -15.51
CA ILE A 73 -0.42 14.80 -14.61
C ILE A 73 -1.93 15.01 -14.76
N ALA A 74 -2.41 15.14 -16.00
CA ALA A 74 -3.85 15.27 -16.27
C ALA A 74 -4.66 14.07 -15.77
N ALA A 75 -4.14 12.85 -15.92
CA ALA A 75 -4.78 11.65 -15.37
C ALA A 75 -4.77 11.64 -13.82
N GLU A 76 -3.71 12.16 -13.19
CA GLU A 76 -3.66 12.32 -11.73
C GLU A 76 -4.72 13.31 -11.25
N GLU A 77 -4.83 14.49 -11.88
CA GLU A 77 -5.84 15.51 -11.55
C GLU A 77 -7.27 15.01 -11.73
N ASN A 78 -7.55 14.28 -12.81
CA ASN A 78 -8.87 13.70 -13.05
C ASN A 78 -9.28 12.70 -11.95
N VAL A 79 -8.35 11.84 -11.52
CA VAL A 79 -8.61 10.90 -10.43
C VAL A 79 -8.86 11.64 -9.11
N ILE A 80 -8.04 12.65 -8.79
CA ILE A 80 -8.20 13.42 -7.55
C ILE A 80 -9.55 14.13 -7.55
N THR A 81 -9.88 14.87 -8.61
CA THR A 81 -11.13 15.61 -8.76
C THR A 81 -12.35 14.70 -8.64
N TYR A 82 -12.28 13.51 -9.24
CA TYR A 82 -13.33 12.50 -9.14
C TYR A 82 -13.55 12.05 -7.69
N PHE A 83 -12.49 11.76 -6.93
CA PHE A 83 -12.63 11.33 -5.53
C PHE A 83 -12.96 12.48 -4.56
N ILE A 84 -12.68 13.73 -4.93
CA ILE A 84 -13.20 14.90 -4.21
C ILE A 84 -14.72 14.99 -4.37
N ALA A 85 -15.23 14.81 -5.60
CA ALA A 85 -16.67 14.84 -5.88
C ALA A 85 -17.41 13.61 -5.33
N PHE A 86 -16.80 12.43 -5.42
CA PHE A 86 -17.41 11.15 -5.06
C PHE A 86 -16.49 10.34 -4.12
N PRO A 87 -16.30 10.78 -2.86
CA PRO A 87 -15.33 10.19 -1.93
C PRO A 87 -15.66 8.76 -1.52
N ASN A 88 -16.91 8.33 -1.67
CA ASN A 88 -17.38 7.01 -1.24
C ASN A 88 -17.26 5.92 -2.31
N THR A 89 -16.65 6.25 -3.46
CA THR A 89 -16.67 5.37 -4.63
C THR A 89 -15.63 4.25 -4.51
N SER A 90 -15.97 3.08 -5.04
CA SER A 90 -15.02 1.98 -5.12
C SER A 90 -13.95 2.26 -6.17
N LEU A 91 -12.74 1.73 -5.97
CA LEU A 91 -11.67 1.83 -6.96
C LEU A 91 -12.02 1.18 -8.31
N LEU A 92 -12.93 0.19 -8.30
CA LEU A 92 -13.40 -0.45 -9.52
C LEU A 92 -14.33 0.48 -10.30
N LYS A 93 -15.30 1.09 -9.60
CA LYS A 93 -16.22 2.04 -10.21
C LYS A 93 -15.49 3.28 -10.77
N ALA A 94 -14.54 3.82 -10.01
CA ALA A 94 -13.69 4.91 -10.50
C ALA A 94 -12.82 4.49 -11.71
N SER A 95 -12.42 3.22 -11.78
CA SER A 95 -11.66 2.69 -12.92
C SER A 95 -12.51 2.62 -14.18
N GLU A 96 -13.78 2.21 -14.05
CA GLU A 96 -14.76 2.16 -15.14
C GLU A 96 -15.10 3.58 -15.62
N ASP A 97 -15.42 4.48 -14.69
CA ASP A 97 -15.88 5.84 -15.01
C ASP A 97 -14.77 6.69 -15.65
N LEU A 98 -13.51 6.49 -15.25
CA LEU A 98 -12.36 7.26 -15.76
C LEU A 98 -11.60 6.54 -16.88
N GLY A 99 -11.92 5.28 -17.19
CA GLY A 99 -11.16 4.46 -18.14
C GLY A 99 -9.70 4.19 -17.73
N ILE A 100 -9.34 4.44 -16.47
CA ILE A 100 -7.98 4.24 -15.94
C ILE A 100 -7.93 2.90 -15.21
N PRO A 101 -6.92 2.05 -15.42
CA PRO A 101 -6.83 0.78 -14.71
C PRO A 101 -6.85 0.96 -13.18
N LYS A 102 -7.65 0.15 -12.48
CA LYS A 102 -7.78 0.16 -11.00
C LYS A 102 -6.45 0.27 -10.25
N LYS A 103 -5.41 -0.46 -10.69
CA LYS A 103 -4.06 -0.39 -10.08
C LYS A 103 -3.44 1.00 -10.20
N SER A 104 -3.63 1.67 -11.33
CA SER A 104 -3.17 3.05 -11.55
C SER A 104 -3.94 4.04 -10.69
N VAL A 105 -5.28 3.95 -10.61
CA VAL A 105 -6.10 4.76 -9.71
C VAL A 105 -5.62 4.64 -8.27
N HIS A 106 -5.43 3.40 -7.77
CA HIS A 106 -4.93 3.17 -6.41
C HIS A 106 -3.55 3.77 -6.17
N ARG A 107 -2.63 3.63 -7.14
CA ARG A 107 -1.28 4.21 -7.05
C ARG A 107 -1.31 5.74 -7.02
N ILE A 108 -2.19 6.36 -7.81
CA ILE A 108 -2.38 7.81 -7.82
C ILE A 108 -2.87 8.29 -6.45
N LEU A 109 -3.92 7.67 -5.91
CA LEU A 109 -4.46 8.00 -4.59
C LEU A 109 -3.38 7.88 -3.49
N LYS A 110 -2.58 6.82 -3.52
CA LYS A 110 -1.47 6.64 -2.56
C LYS A 110 -0.40 7.71 -2.66
N ARG A 111 -0.06 8.18 -3.86
CA ARG A 111 0.90 9.28 -4.05
C ARG A 111 0.37 10.61 -3.52
N GLN A 112 -0.93 10.80 -3.57
CA GLN A 112 -1.63 11.99 -3.10
C GLN A 112 -2.06 11.88 -1.63
N ASN A 113 -1.52 10.92 -0.89
CA ASN A 113 -1.86 10.69 0.52
C ASN A 113 -3.36 10.50 0.80
N MET A 114 -4.14 10.02 -0.18
CA MET A 114 -5.54 9.69 0.01
C MET A 114 -5.68 8.25 0.52
N PHE A 115 -6.38 8.09 1.65
CA PHE A 115 -6.56 6.82 2.33
C PHE A 115 -8.05 6.43 2.41
N PRO A 116 -8.36 5.13 2.34
CA PRO A 116 -9.73 4.65 2.48
C PRO A 116 -10.09 4.47 3.96
N TYR A 117 -10.92 5.35 4.50
CA TYR A 117 -11.45 5.27 5.85
C TYR A 117 -12.73 4.42 5.91
N LYS A 118 -12.78 3.51 6.88
CA LYS A 118 -14.00 2.72 7.14
C LYS A 118 -15.02 3.56 7.91
N ILE A 119 -16.29 3.32 7.64
CA ILE A 119 -17.36 3.80 8.51
C ILE A 119 -17.22 3.17 9.91
N HIS A 120 -17.31 4.03 10.92
CA HIS A 120 -17.40 3.61 12.31
C HIS A 120 -18.87 3.47 12.68
N ILE A 121 -19.31 2.23 12.85
CA ILE A 121 -20.58 1.94 13.50
C ILE A 121 -20.23 1.80 14.98
N VAL A 122 -20.68 2.75 15.79
CA VAL A 122 -20.43 2.74 17.24
C VAL A 122 -21.77 2.52 17.93
N GLN A 123 -21.84 1.52 18.80
CA GLN A 123 -22.95 1.38 19.73
C GLN A 123 -22.75 2.38 20.88
N HIS A 124 -23.82 3.01 21.33
CA HIS A 124 -23.75 3.91 22.48
C HIS A 124 -23.50 3.09 23.75
N LEU A 125 -22.29 3.20 24.30
CA LEU A 125 -21.93 2.61 25.59
C LEU A 125 -22.23 3.63 26.69
N ARG A 126 -22.90 3.19 27.74
CA ARG A 126 -23.10 3.97 28.97
C ARG A 126 -21.88 3.81 29.86
N ALA A 127 -21.59 4.80 30.71
CA ALA A 127 -20.43 4.76 31.61
C ALA A 127 -20.42 3.50 32.51
N THR A 128 -21.60 3.04 32.94
CA THR A 128 -21.75 1.84 33.78
C THR A 128 -21.52 0.52 33.05
N ASP A 129 -21.51 0.52 31.72
CA ASP A 129 -21.30 -0.71 30.94
C ASP A 129 -19.86 -1.22 31.07
N TYR A 130 -18.89 -0.32 31.31
CA TYR A 130 -17.50 -0.70 31.49
C TYR A 130 -17.33 -1.57 32.74
N ASP A 131 -17.84 -1.11 33.88
CA ASP A 131 -17.75 -1.83 35.16
C ASP A 131 -18.49 -3.17 35.09
N LYS A 132 -19.69 -3.20 34.48
CA LYS A 132 -20.45 -4.43 34.28
C LYS A 132 -19.69 -5.45 33.45
N ARG A 133 -19.04 -5.02 32.36
CA ARG A 133 -18.22 -5.89 31.51
C ARG A 133 -17.01 -6.41 32.26
N MET A 134 -16.34 -5.56 33.04
CA MET A 134 -15.17 -5.96 33.82
C MET A 134 -15.54 -6.98 34.90
N ASN A 135 -16.63 -6.73 35.62
CA ASN A 135 -17.15 -7.65 36.63
C ASN A 135 -17.56 -8.99 36.02
N PHE A 136 -18.22 -8.96 34.85
CA PHE A 136 -18.57 -10.19 34.13
C PHE A 136 -17.33 -10.99 33.75
N ILE A 137 -16.29 -10.35 33.19
CA ILE A 137 -15.04 -11.04 32.80
C ILE A 137 -14.35 -11.64 34.03
N ALA A 138 -14.26 -10.88 35.14
CA ALA A 138 -13.65 -11.37 36.37
C ALA A 138 -14.40 -12.60 36.94
N TRP A 139 -15.74 -12.52 37.00
CA TRP A 139 -16.60 -13.63 37.42
C TRP A 139 -16.47 -14.85 36.49
N PHE A 140 -16.57 -14.63 35.18
CA PHE A 140 -16.51 -15.70 34.18
C PHE A 140 -15.15 -16.42 34.22
N LYS A 141 -14.07 -15.69 34.46
CA LYS A 141 -12.73 -16.27 34.61
C LYS A 141 -12.63 -17.22 35.80
N VAL A 142 -13.19 -16.86 36.96
CA VAL A 142 -13.18 -17.72 38.16
C VAL A 142 -13.92 -19.04 37.89
N ILE A 143 -15.08 -18.97 37.23
CA ILE A 143 -15.85 -20.18 36.90
C ILE A 143 -15.10 -21.05 35.88
N MET A 144 -14.42 -20.43 34.91
CA MET A 144 -13.60 -21.17 33.96
C MET A 144 -12.38 -21.86 34.59
N GLU A 145 -11.81 -21.29 35.65
CA GLU A 145 -10.72 -21.93 36.40
C GLU A 145 -11.22 -23.15 37.20
N ASP A 146 -12.47 -23.11 37.67
CA ASP A 146 -13.12 -24.21 38.41
C ASP A 146 -13.61 -25.35 37.48
N ASP A 147 -14.21 -25.01 36.33
CA ASP A 147 -14.58 -25.97 35.28
C ASP A 147 -14.00 -25.57 33.92
N PRO A 148 -12.82 -26.10 33.55
CA PRO A 148 -12.20 -25.86 32.25
C PRO A 148 -13.03 -26.34 31.06
N SER A 149 -14.00 -27.24 31.26
CA SER A 149 -14.88 -27.76 30.20
C SER A 149 -16.12 -26.90 29.97
N LEU A 150 -16.32 -25.85 30.78
CA LEU A 150 -17.50 -24.98 30.75
C LEU A 150 -17.78 -24.41 29.35
N ILE A 151 -16.74 -23.96 28.63
CA ILE A 151 -16.90 -23.37 27.28
C ILE A 151 -17.63 -24.33 26.34
N ASN A 152 -17.36 -25.63 26.43
CA ASN A 152 -17.95 -26.65 25.56
C ASN A 152 -19.41 -26.96 25.94
N LYS A 153 -19.84 -26.57 27.14
CA LYS A 153 -21.20 -26.75 27.65
C LYS A 153 -22.09 -25.52 27.39
N ILE A 154 -21.51 -24.38 26.99
CA ILE A 154 -22.26 -23.16 26.70
C ILE A 154 -22.83 -23.23 25.29
N LEU A 155 -24.16 -23.11 25.18
CA LEU A 155 -24.85 -22.84 23.92
C LEU A 155 -24.82 -21.33 23.64
N TRP A 156 -23.96 -20.91 22.71
CA TRP A 156 -23.87 -19.53 22.25
C TRP A 156 -25.00 -19.27 21.26
N THR A 157 -25.95 -18.40 21.61
CA THR A 157 -27.04 -18.01 20.71
C THR A 157 -26.91 -16.56 20.31
N ASP A 158 -27.30 -16.25 19.08
CA ASP A 158 -27.45 -14.87 18.62
C ASP A 158 -28.63 -14.75 17.65
N GLU A 159 -29.21 -13.55 17.59
CA GLU A 159 -30.25 -13.18 16.64
C GLU A 159 -29.67 -12.17 15.65
N TYR A 160 -29.79 -12.47 14.36
CA TYR A 160 -29.41 -11.54 13.31
C TYR A 160 -30.60 -11.14 12.45
N LYS A 161 -30.73 -9.84 12.20
CA LYS A 161 -31.78 -9.26 11.37
C LYS A 161 -31.23 -8.89 9.99
N PHE A 162 -31.63 -9.64 8.96
CA PHE A 162 -31.38 -9.28 7.57
C PHE A 162 -32.43 -8.26 7.11
N GLN A 163 -31.97 -7.17 6.50
CA GLN A 163 -32.84 -6.08 6.01
C GLN A 163 -32.45 -5.73 4.58
N ASN A 164 -33.41 -5.28 3.77
CA ASN A 164 -33.15 -4.80 2.41
C ASN A 164 -32.54 -3.39 2.34
N ASN A 165 -32.31 -2.72 3.48
CA ASN A 165 -31.69 -1.39 3.51
C ASN A 165 -30.21 -1.35 3.08
N GLY A 166 -29.70 -2.47 2.56
CA GLY A 166 -28.30 -2.68 2.28
C GLY A 166 -27.54 -2.63 3.60
N ILE A 167 -27.50 -3.77 4.30
CA ILE A 167 -26.58 -3.98 5.43
C ILE A 167 -25.27 -3.30 5.06
N LEU A 168 -24.89 -2.29 5.83
CA LEU A 168 -23.73 -1.47 5.55
C LEU A 168 -22.51 -2.39 5.53
N ASN A 169 -22.12 -2.81 4.33
CA ASN A 169 -20.95 -3.64 4.19
C ASN A 169 -19.75 -2.73 4.48
N ARG A 170 -19.24 -2.82 5.72
CA ARG A 170 -18.09 -2.01 6.20
C ARG A 170 -16.87 -2.18 5.31
N GLN A 171 -16.76 -3.28 4.59
CA GLN A 171 -15.65 -3.51 3.67
C GLN A 171 -15.78 -2.67 2.40
N ASN A 172 -17.01 -2.52 1.89
CA ASN A 172 -17.34 -1.75 0.68
C ASN A 172 -17.66 -0.28 0.96
N SER A 173 -17.93 0.06 2.22
CA SER A 173 -18.22 1.42 2.68
C SER A 173 -16.92 2.11 3.06
N ARG A 174 -16.26 2.72 2.08
CA ARG A 174 -14.98 3.43 2.25
C ARG A 174 -15.12 4.88 1.81
N TYR A 175 -14.54 5.77 2.60
CA TYR A 175 -14.40 7.18 2.24
C TYR A 175 -12.93 7.47 1.94
N TRP A 176 -12.63 7.97 0.76
CA TRP A 176 -11.28 8.38 0.38
C TRP A 176 -11.04 9.84 0.76
N SER A 177 -10.00 10.08 1.58
CA SER A 177 -9.63 11.42 2.04
C SER A 177 -8.16 11.44 2.48
N GLU A 178 -7.57 12.62 2.55
CA GLU A 178 -6.26 12.83 3.18
C GLU A 178 -6.30 12.70 4.71
N LYS A 179 -7.43 13.09 5.31
CA LYS A 179 -7.67 13.04 6.77
C LYS A 179 -8.94 12.26 7.07
N ASN A 180 -8.99 11.60 8.22
CA ASN A 180 -10.18 10.86 8.63
C ASN A 180 -11.38 11.82 8.77
N PRO A 181 -12.41 11.69 7.93
CA PRO A 181 -13.56 12.58 7.97
C PRO A 181 -14.56 12.21 9.08
N CYS A 182 -14.31 11.14 9.85
CA CYS A 182 -15.25 10.60 10.83
C CYS A 182 -16.65 10.42 10.23
N TRP A 183 -16.70 9.97 8.98
CA TRP A 183 -17.93 10.00 8.20
C TRP A 183 -18.99 9.07 8.80
N MET A 184 -20.21 9.60 8.86
CA MET A 184 -21.39 8.93 9.39
C MET A 184 -22.42 8.80 8.28
N ARG A 185 -23.22 7.73 8.33
CA ARG A 185 -24.32 7.50 7.39
C ARG A 185 -25.60 7.36 8.18
N GLU A 186 -26.60 8.15 7.82
CA GLU A 186 -27.96 8.00 8.35
C GLU A 186 -28.59 6.72 7.78
N SER A 187 -29.29 5.97 8.63
CA SER A 187 -30.02 4.77 8.22
C SER A 187 -31.44 4.82 8.78
N LYS A 188 -32.38 5.36 8.00
CA LYS A 188 -33.83 5.24 8.22
C LYS A 188 -34.56 5.32 6.86
N PHE A 189 -35.36 4.30 6.54
CA PHE A 189 -36.28 4.29 5.40
C PHE A 189 -37.67 3.86 5.89
N GLN A 190 -38.73 4.48 5.38
CA GLN A 190 -40.11 4.32 5.88
C GLN A 190 -40.78 2.98 5.50
N VAL A 191 -40.28 2.26 4.49
CA VAL A 191 -40.79 0.94 4.11
C VAL A 191 -39.61 -0.03 4.03
N MET A 192 -39.63 -1.08 4.85
CA MET A 192 -38.53 -2.02 4.99
C MET A 192 -39.08 -3.41 5.27
N TRP A 193 -38.48 -4.44 4.66
CA TRP A 193 -38.70 -5.83 5.07
C TRP A 193 -37.48 -6.33 5.85
N SER A 194 -37.73 -7.20 6.82
CA SER A 194 -36.67 -7.83 7.59
C SER A 194 -36.96 -9.30 7.85
N ILE A 195 -35.93 -10.12 7.79
CA ILE A 195 -35.95 -11.53 8.21
C ILE A 195 -35.08 -11.65 9.45
N ASN A 196 -35.61 -12.22 10.51
CA ASN A 196 -34.83 -12.56 11.70
C ASN A 196 -34.37 -14.02 11.60
N VAL A 197 -33.09 -14.23 11.83
CA VAL A 197 -32.47 -15.55 11.87
C VAL A 197 -31.91 -15.77 13.26
N TRP A 198 -32.18 -16.95 13.81
CA TRP A 198 -31.65 -17.41 15.08
C TRP A 198 -30.64 -18.51 14.83
N CYS A 199 -29.48 -18.44 15.47
CA CYS A 199 -28.48 -19.49 15.40
C CYS A 199 -27.92 -19.77 16.78
N GLY A 200 -27.69 -21.06 17.06
CA GLY A 200 -27.03 -21.54 18.27
C GLY A 200 -25.82 -22.38 17.90
N ILE A 201 -24.69 -22.15 18.59
CA ILE A 201 -23.44 -22.90 18.43
C ILE A 201 -23.08 -23.49 19.79
N ILE A 202 -22.82 -24.80 19.83
CA ILE A 202 -22.42 -25.52 21.04
C ILE A 202 -21.26 -26.46 20.72
N GLY A 203 -20.33 -26.60 21.67
CA GLY A 203 -19.17 -27.47 21.55
C GLY A 203 -18.08 -26.95 20.59
N ASP A 204 -16.98 -27.68 20.51
CA ASP A 204 -15.89 -27.46 19.56
C ASP A 204 -16.12 -28.38 18.35
N THR A 205 -16.14 -27.84 17.12
CA THR A 205 -16.33 -28.62 15.89
C THR A 205 -15.01 -29.17 15.35
N ARG A 206 -14.08 -29.56 16.22
CA ARG A 206 -12.79 -30.14 15.84
C ARG A 206 -12.64 -31.57 16.29
#